data_AF-A0A4S2GRN0-F1
#
_entry.id   AF-A0A4S2GRN0-F1
#
_cell.length_a   1.000
_cell.length_b   1.000
_cell.length_c   1.000
_cell.angle_alpha   90.00
_cell.angle_beta   90.00
_cell.angle_gamma   90.00
#
_symmetry.space_group_name_H-M   'P 1'
#
loop_
_entity.id
_entity.type
_entity.pdbx_description
1 polymer ?
#
loop_
_entity_poly.entity_id
_entity_poly.type
_entity_poly.pdbx_seq_one_letter_code
_entity_poly.pdbx_strand_id
1 'polypeptide(L)'
;RLANDGLRAFDIPFVAIESDPDRFLAAIAAGYDVTFGDPSDIRLMKTVGVDHAGALALATPRYVISREVTGFMRETFPDLALLVAVGGEAERARHAALGMQA
;
A
#
# COMPACT_ATOMS: atom_id res chain seq x y z
N ARG A 1 -6.69 -5.65 -7.32
CA ARG A 1 -7.60 -6.79 -7.55
C ARG A 1 -6.99 -8.05 -6.96
N LEU A 2 -5.98 -8.70 -7.56
CA LEU A 2 -5.39 -9.94 -7.03
C LEU A 2 -5.05 -9.92 -5.52
N ALA A 3 -4.35 -8.89 -5.03
CA ALA A 3 -4.04 -8.77 -3.60
C ALA A 3 -5.30 -8.63 -2.73
N ASN A 4 -6.30 -7.86 -3.18
CA ASN A 4 -7.57 -7.71 -2.48
C ASN A 4 -8.34 -9.04 -2.44
N ASP A 5 -8.42 -9.74 -3.58
CA ASP A 5 -9.07 -11.05 -3.69
C ASP A 5 -8.40 -12.08 -2.78
N GLY A 6 -7.07 -12.11 -2.76
CA GLY A 6 -6.29 -12.99 -1.88
C GLY A 6 -6.54 -12.69 -0.40
N LEU A 7 -6.42 -11.43 0.02
CA LEU A 7 -6.66 -11.05 1.42
C LEU A 7 -8.09 -11.38 1.86
N ARG A 8 -9.09 -11.14 1.00
CA ARG A 8 -10.48 -11.52 1.26
C ARG A 8 -10.66 -13.03 1.39
N ALA A 9 -10.05 -13.81 0.50
CA ALA A 9 -10.18 -15.27 0.50
C ALA A 9 -9.60 -15.93 1.76
N PHE A 10 -8.66 -15.26 2.44
CA PHE A 10 -8.06 -15.73 3.70
C PHE A 10 -8.58 -14.96 4.93
N ASP A 11 -9.67 -14.19 4.80
CA ASP A 11 -10.27 -13.40 5.87
C ASP A 11 -9.28 -12.47 6.61
N ILE A 12 -8.27 -11.99 5.89
CA ILE A 12 -7.28 -11.04 6.44
C ILE A 12 -7.92 -9.65 6.39
N PRO A 13 -8.05 -8.93 7.52
CA PRO A 13 -8.58 -7.56 7.52
C PRO A 13 -7.64 -6.62 6.78
N PHE A 14 -8.18 -5.77 5.91
CA PHE A 14 -7.40 -4.76 5.20
C PHE A 14 -8.25 -3.55 4.83
N VAL A 15 -7.58 -2.43 4.57
CA VAL A 15 -8.15 -1.26 3.89
C VAL A 15 -7.44 -1.10 2.55
N ALA A 16 -8.20 -1.08 1.46
CA ALA A 16 -7.66 -0.82 0.13
C ALA A 16 -7.80 0.65 -0.23
N ILE A 17 -6.72 1.24 -0.75
CA ILE A 17 -6.65 2.65 -1.14
C ILE A 17 -6.26 2.73 -2.60
N GLU A 18 -6.96 3.58 -3.35
CA GLU A 18 -6.65 3.88 -4.74
C GLU A 18 -6.57 5.41 -4.92
N SER A 19 -5.47 5.88 -5.52
CA SER A 19 -5.24 7.30 -5.75
C SER A 19 -5.55 7.72 -7.18
N ASP A 20 -5.64 6.76 -8.10
CA ASP A 20 -6.01 7.02 -9.49
C ASP A 20 -7.55 7.02 -9.65
N PRO A 21 -8.16 8.14 -10.09
CA PRO A 21 -9.62 8.25 -10.19
C PRO A 21 -10.26 7.20 -11.10
N ASP A 22 -9.63 6.90 -12.24
CA ASP A 22 -10.18 5.97 -13.22
C ASP A 22 -10.15 4.54 -12.69
N ARG A 23 -9.03 4.15 -12.06
CA ARG A 23 -8.91 2.85 -11.38
C ARG A 23 -9.85 2.73 -10.19
N PHE A 24 -10.06 3.81 -9.44
CA PHE A 24 -10.99 3.84 -8.32
C PHE A 24 -12.42 3.57 -8.81
N LEU A 25 -12.89 4.31 -9.82
CA LEU A 25 -14.21 4.10 -10.42
C LEU A 25 -14.37 2.68 -10.96
N ALA A 26 -13.34 2.14 -11.64
CA ALA A 26 -13.34 0.78 -12.14
C ALA A 26 -13.32 -0.29 -11.03
N ALA A 27 -12.79 0.01 -9.84
CA ALA A 27 -12.80 -0.87 -8.69
C ALA A 27 -14.18 -0.87 -8.01
N ILE A 28 -14.77 0.30 -7.79
CA ILE A 28 -16.13 0.46 -7.25
C ILE A 28 -17.16 -0.23 -8.16
N ALA A 29 -17.09 0.00 -9.48
CA ALA A 29 -17.98 -0.65 -10.45
C ALA A 29 -17.86 -2.18 -10.45
N ALA A 30 -16.71 -2.72 -10.03
CA ALA A 30 -16.48 -4.15 -9.88
C ALA A 30 -16.82 -4.70 -8.48
N GLY A 31 -17.40 -3.90 -7.58
CA GLY A 31 -17.80 -4.32 -6.24
C GLY A 31 -16.64 -4.44 -5.23
N TYR A 32 -15.50 -3.82 -5.52
CA TYR A 32 -14.42 -3.74 -4.54
C TYR A 32 -14.69 -2.64 -3.52
N ASP A 33 -14.39 -2.95 -2.26
CA ASP A 33 -14.36 -1.97 -1.19
C ASP A 33 -12.99 -1.30 -1.22
N VAL A 34 -12.98 -0.04 -1.65
CA VAL A 34 -11.78 0.78 -1.84
C VAL A 34 -12.08 2.20 -1.37
N THR A 35 -11.11 2.83 -0.72
CA THR A 35 -11.14 4.25 -0.36
C THR A 35 -10.33 5.04 -1.39
N PHE A 36 -10.87 6.16 -1.85
CA PHE A 36 -10.12 7.07 -2.72
C PHE A 36 -9.18 7.94 -1.89
N GLY A 37 -7.90 8.01 -2.26
CA GLY A 37 -6.96 8.91 -1.61
C GLY A 37 -5.49 8.60 -1.87
N ASP A 38 -4.62 9.50 -1.43
CA ASP A 38 -3.17 9.37 -1.58
C ASP A 38 -2.56 8.64 -0.37
N PRO A 39 -1.87 7.51 -0.56
CA PRO A 39 -1.20 6.80 0.55
C PRO A 39 -0.06 7.60 1.20
N SER A 40 0.40 8.70 0.59
CA SER A 40 1.32 9.65 1.22
C SER A 40 0.64 10.65 2.16
N ASP A 41 -0.70 10.80 2.15
CA ASP A 41 -1.41 11.65 3.13
C ASP A 41 -1.52 10.93 4.48
N ILE A 42 -0.71 11.37 5.42
CA ILE A 42 -0.65 10.83 6.79
C ILE A 42 -1.99 10.90 7.51
N ARG A 43 -2.80 11.94 7.27
CA ARG A 43 -4.11 12.08 7.92
C ARG A 43 -5.06 11.01 7.40
N LEU A 44 -4.99 10.71 6.11
CA LEU A 44 -5.72 9.56 5.55
C LEU A 44 -5.23 8.27 6.19
N MET A 45 -3.90 8.05 6.25
CA MET A 45 -3.32 6.83 6.83
C MET A 45 -3.76 6.61 8.28
N LYS A 46 -3.79 7.66 9.10
CA LYS A 46 -4.31 7.58 10.47
C LYS A 46 -5.81 7.30 10.51
N THR A 47 -6.59 7.94 9.63
CA THR A 47 -8.04 7.74 9.56
C THR A 47 -8.39 6.29 9.19
N VAL A 48 -7.60 5.64 8.33
CA VAL A 48 -7.78 4.23 7.95
C VAL A 48 -7.15 3.25 8.95
N GLY A 49 -6.58 3.74 10.05
CA GLY A 49 -6.07 2.90 11.14
C GLY A 49 -4.69 2.29 10.89
N VAL A 50 -3.78 3.01 10.20
CA VAL A 50 -2.39 2.55 10.02
C VAL A 50 -1.69 2.23 11.35
N ASP A 51 -2.09 2.91 12.43
CA ASP A 51 -1.60 2.70 13.80
C ASP A 51 -1.85 1.27 14.33
N HIS A 52 -2.77 0.53 13.71
CA HIS A 52 -3.12 -0.85 14.05
C HIS A 52 -2.79 -1.85 12.94
N ALA A 53 -2.22 -1.39 11.83
CA ALA A 53 -1.89 -2.24 10.70
C ALA A 53 -0.60 -3.02 10.98
N GLY A 54 -0.58 -4.30 10.61
CA GLY A 54 0.65 -5.11 10.62
C GLY A 54 1.53 -4.89 9.38
N ALA A 55 0.95 -4.41 8.28
CA ALA A 55 1.67 -4.15 7.04
C ALA A 55 1.00 -3.05 6.19
N LEU A 56 1.82 -2.33 5.43
CA LEU A 56 1.43 -1.46 4.33
C LEU A 56 2.00 -2.02 3.03
N ALA A 57 1.14 -2.32 2.06
CA ALA A 57 1.56 -2.88 0.77
C ALA A 57 1.30 -1.90 -0.38
N LEU A 58 2.36 -1.52 -1.08
CA LEU A 58 2.27 -0.75 -2.33
C LEU A 58 2.13 -1.73 -3.50
N ALA A 59 0.92 -1.85 -4.03
CA ALA A 59 0.61 -2.74 -5.15
C ALA A 59 1.14 -2.23 -6.52
N THR A 60 1.77 -1.06 -6.55
CA THR A 60 2.42 -0.51 -7.74
C THR A 60 3.77 0.09 -7.33
N PRO A 61 4.88 -0.28 -8.00
CA PRO A 61 6.24 0.05 -7.59
C PRO A 61 6.65 1.48 -7.99
N ARG A 62 5.88 2.48 -7.53
CA ARG A 62 6.16 3.89 -7.80
C ARG A 62 7.24 4.39 -6.87
N TYR A 63 8.51 4.31 -7.29
CA TYR A 63 9.67 4.62 -6.45
C TYR A 63 9.60 5.95 -5.69
N VAL A 64 9.06 7.01 -6.30
CA VAL A 64 8.91 8.32 -5.63
C VAL A 64 8.01 8.20 -4.39
N ILE A 65 6.85 7.56 -4.55
CA ILE A 65 5.90 7.30 -3.45
C ILE A 65 6.52 6.37 -2.42
N SER A 66 7.15 5.28 -2.87
CA SER A 66 7.83 4.33 -1.99
C SER A 66 8.85 5.04 -1.09
N ARG A 67 9.65 5.94 -1.65
CA ARG A 67 10.67 6.70 -0.91
C ARG A 67 10.05 7.67 0.09
N GLU A 68 9.02 8.42 -0.31
CA GLU A 68 8.35 9.41 0.53
C GLU A 68 7.64 8.76 1.71
N VAL A 69 6.92 7.66 1.45
CA VAL A 69 6.19 6.92 2.49
C VAL A 69 7.15 6.19 3.44
N THR A 70 8.22 5.56 2.92
CA THR A 70 9.08 4.69 3.74
C THR A 70 9.79 5.42 4.88
N GLY A 71 10.32 6.63 4.63
CA GLY A 71 11.00 7.39 5.66
C GLY A 71 10.07 7.72 6.82
N PHE A 72 8.94 8.35 6.51
CA PHE A 72 7.96 8.76 7.50
C PHE A 72 7.33 7.57 8.26
N MET A 73 6.96 6.51 7.54
CA MET A 73 6.29 5.35 8.16
C MET A 73 7.22 4.63 9.12
N ARG A 74 8.52 4.58 8.86
CA ARG A 74 9.48 3.96 9.79
C ARG A 74 9.72 4.77 11.05
N GLU A 75 9.79 6.09 10.91
CA GLU A 75 9.93 6.98 12.06
C GLU A 75 8.70 6.93 12.96
N THR A 76 7.51 6.80 12.36
CA THR A 76 6.23 6.85 13.09
C THR A 76 5.74 5.47 13.55
N PHE A 77 5.97 4.42 12.75
CA PHE A 77 5.49 3.06 12.93
C PHE A 77 6.62 2.04 12.68
N PRO A 78 7.59 1.92 13.60
CA PRO A 78 8.78 1.11 13.38
C PRO A 78 8.49 -0.39 13.17
N ASP A 79 7.36 -0.88 13.70
CA ASP A 79 6.94 -2.28 13.59
C ASP A 79 6.09 -2.57 12.34
N LEU A 80 5.73 -1.54 11.56
CA LEU A 80 4.91 -1.69 10.36
C LEU A 80 5.74 -2.32 9.23
N ALA A 81 5.33 -3.50 8.74
CA ALA A 81 5.96 -4.10 7.58
C ALA A 81 5.64 -3.28 6.30
N LEU A 82 6.67 -2.84 5.58
CA LEU A 82 6.52 -2.12 4.32
C LEU A 82 6.77 -3.05 3.13
N LEU A 83 5.71 -3.38 2.40
CA LEU A 83 5.74 -4.29 1.26
C LEU A 83 5.59 -3.51 -0.05
N VAL A 84 6.20 -3.99 -1.13
CA VAL A 84 5.97 -3.44 -2.48
C VAL A 84 5.98 -4.55 -3.52
N ALA A 85 4.95 -4.58 -4.37
CA ALA A 85 4.91 -5.49 -5.51
C ALA A 85 5.83 -4.95 -6.62
N VAL A 86 6.82 -5.75 -7.03
CA VAL A 86 7.80 -5.37 -8.06
C VAL A 86 7.75 -6.31 -9.27
N GLY A 87 8.12 -5.78 -10.44
CA GLY A 87 8.11 -6.53 -11.70
C GLY A 87 9.40 -7.31 -12.01
N GLY A 88 10.48 -7.08 -11.26
CA GLY A 88 11.76 -7.76 -11.52
C GLY A 88 12.90 -7.36 -10.58
N GLU A 89 14.06 -7.99 -10.80
CA GLU A 89 15.25 -7.89 -9.96
C GLU A 89 15.71 -6.45 -9.69
N ALA A 90 15.85 -5.64 -10.75
CA ALA A 90 16.36 -4.28 -10.62
C ALA A 90 15.44 -3.40 -9.76
N GLU A 91 14.13 -3.60 -9.88
CA GLU A 91 13.13 -2.87 -9.12
C GLU A 91 13.05 -3.37 -7.67
N ARG A 92 13.21 -4.69 -7.47
CA ARG A 92 13.34 -5.28 -6.13
C ARG A 92 14.54 -4.70 -5.39
N ALA A 93 15.72 -4.72 -6.00
CA ALA A 93 16.95 -4.18 -5.41
C ALA A 93 16.81 -2.69 -5.06
N ARG A 94 16.18 -1.93 -5.96
CA ARG A 94 15.95 -0.49 -5.76
C ARG A 94 15.01 -0.19 -4.58
N HIS A 95 13.95 -0.98 -4.38
CA HIS A 95 13.03 -0.81 -3.26
C HIS A 95 13.56 -1.40 -1.95
N ALA A 96 14.31 -2.50 -2.01
CA ALA A 96 15.02 -3.07 -0.87
C ALA A 96 16.07 -2.11 -0.31
N ALA A 97 16.67 -1.25 -1.14
CA ALA A 97 17.56 -0.18 -0.68
C ALA A 97 16.85 0.92 0.11
N LEU A 98 15.53 1.12 -0.09
CA LEU A 98 14.69 1.92 0.81
C LEU A 98 14.34 1.14 2.09
N GLY A 99 14.57 -0.17 2.07
CA GLY A 99 14.27 -1.12 3.13
C GLY A 99 12.82 -1.61 3.14
N MET A 100 12.15 -1.50 1.99
CA MET A 100 10.91 -2.23 1.77
C MET A 100 11.21 -3.72 1.49
N GLN A 101 10.22 -4.57 1.78
CA GLN A 101 10.21 -5.97 1.39
C GLN A 101 9.54 -6.07 0.02
N ALA A 102 10.22 -6.66 -0.95
CA ALA A 102 9.84 -6.66 -2.36
C ALA A 102 10.00 -8.06 -2.98
#